data_AF-A0A2D4KIT5-F1
#
_entry.id   AF-A0A2D4KIT5-F1
#
_cell.length_a   1.000
_cell.length_b   1.000
_cell.length_c   1.000
_cell.angle_alpha   90.00
_cell.angle_beta   90.00
_cell.angle_gamma   90.00
#
_symmetry.space_group_name_H-M   'P 1'
#
loop_
_entity.id
_entity.type
_entity.pdbx_description
1 polymer ?
#
loop_
_entity_poly.entity_id
_entity_poly.type
_entity_poly.pdbx_seq_one_letter_code
_entity_poly.pdbx_strand_id
1 'polypeptide(L)'
;KKLHSDYKLRHNSVAQMIHWNLCKNYNIKTATNWWEHKPEKVTENQMVKILWDFRIQTDKVLMHNTPDIMLVERNKVTIIDIAIPGDSRVNEKEQEKIAKYQDLKIEIQRLW
;
A
#
# COMPACT_ATOMS: atom_id res chain seq x y z
N LYS A 1 -2.78 -25.40 -7.60
CA LYS A 1 -3.60 -24.17 -7.81
C LYS A 1 -4.13 -23.53 -6.50
N LYS A 2 -4.26 -24.23 -5.36
CA LYS A 2 -4.72 -23.67 -4.06
C LYS A 2 -3.76 -22.62 -3.44
N LEU A 3 -2.45 -22.90 -3.43
CA LEU A 3 -1.43 -22.09 -2.74
C LEU A 3 -1.44 -20.59 -3.12
N HIS A 4 -1.68 -20.28 -4.40
CA HIS A 4 -1.70 -18.90 -4.92
C HIS A 4 -2.96 -18.13 -4.49
N SER A 5 -4.08 -18.84 -4.35
CA SER A 5 -5.35 -18.25 -3.89
C SER A 5 -5.26 -17.89 -2.41
N ASP A 6 -4.73 -18.80 -1.59
CA ASP A 6 -4.61 -18.61 -0.14
C ASP A 6 -3.59 -17.51 0.21
N TYR A 7 -2.53 -17.36 -0.60
CA TYR A 7 -1.61 -16.25 -0.49
C TYR A 7 -2.29 -14.90 -0.75
N LYS A 8 -3.00 -14.77 -1.88
CA LYS A 8 -3.68 -13.53 -2.27
C LYS A 8 -4.75 -13.12 -1.28
N LEU A 9 -5.51 -14.08 -0.75
CA LEU A 9 -6.53 -13.81 0.25
C LEU A 9 -5.92 -13.24 1.53
N ARG A 10 -4.88 -13.89 2.07
CA ARG A 10 -4.19 -13.39 3.27
C ARG A 10 -3.57 -12.01 3.03
N HIS A 11 -2.95 -11.82 1.87
CA HIS A 11 -2.37 -10.54 1.48
C HIS A 11 -3.41 -9.41 1.49
N ASN A 12 -4.54 -9.64 0.82
CA ASN A 12 -5.60 -8.66 0.73
C ASN A 12 -6.27 -8.41 2.09
N SER A 13 -6.42 -9.43 2.94
CA SER A 13 -6.94 -9.26 4.30
C SER A 13 -6.03 -8.39 5.17
N VAL A 14 -4.71 -8.60 5.11
CA VAL A 14 -3.74 -7.76 5.83
C VAL A 14 -3.77 -6.32 5.32
N ALA A 15 -3.79 -6.14 4.00
CA ALA A 15 -3.91 -4.83 3.39
C ALA A 15 -5.21 -4.12 3.81
N GLN A 16 -6.34 -4.82 3.78
CA GLN A 16 -7.65 -4.31 4.19
C GLN A 16 -7.62 -3.81 5.64
N MET A 17 -7.03 -4.60 6.54
CA MET A 17 -6.86 -4.23 7.95
C MET A 17 -5.99 -2.98 8.11
N ILE A 18 -4.88 -2.88 7.37
CA ILE A 18 -4.01 -1.70 7.39
C ILE A 18 -4.76 -0.46 6.90
N HIS A 19 -5.46 -0.55 5.77
CA HIS A 19 -6.26 0.56 5.25
C HIS A 19 -7.33 1.00 6.25
N TRP A 20 -8.04 0.06 6.87
CA TRP A 20 -9.03 0.37 7.92
C TRP A 20 -8.41 1.11 9.11
N ASN A 21 -7.25 0.66 9.59
CA ASN A 21 -6.51 1.31 10.67
C ASN A 21 -6.07 2.74 10.29
N LEU A 22 -5.56 2.94 9.07
CA LEU A 22 -5.19 4.26 8.57
C LEU A 22 -6.40 5.20 8.52
N CYS A 23 -7.52 4.75 7.96
CA CYS A 23 -8.74 5.54 7.94
C CYS A 23 -9.19 5.95 9.35
N LYS A 24 -9.17 5.02 10.31
CA LYS A 24 -9.51 5.33 11.72
C LYS A 24 -8.56 6.36 12.33
N ASN A 25 -7.25 6.22 12.13
CA ASN A 25 -6.24 7.14 12.67
C ASN A 25 -6.42 8.57 12.16
N TYR A 26 -6.90 8.73 10.93
CA TYR A 26 -7.18 10.03 10.33
C TYR A 26 -8.65 10.45 10.42
N ASN A 27 -9.46 9.80 11.27
CA ASN A 27 -10.88 10.08 11.46
C ASN A 27 -11.71 10.05 10.16
N ILE A 28 -11.34 9.17 9.23
CA ILE A 28 -12.11 8.90 8.01
C ILE A 28 -13.12 7.80 8.32
N LYS A 29 -14.34 7.91 7.77
CA LYS A 29 -15.42 6.97 8.02
C LYS A 29 -15.04 5.56 7.57
N THR A 30 -15.21 4.58 8.48
CA THR A 30 -14.97 3.15 8.21
C THR A 30 -16.13 2.30 8.67
N ALA A 31 -16.13 1.02 8.28
CA ALA A 31 -16.95 -0.01 8.93
C ALA A 31 -16.58 -0.16 10.42
N THR A 32 -17.50 -0.74 11.22
CA THR A 32 -17.29 -1.03 12.64
C THR A 32 -16.12 -1.99 12.83
N ASN A 33 -16.10 -3.06 12.02
CA ASN A 33 -15.08 -4.10 12.06
C ASN A 33 -14.19 -4.07 10.82
N TRP A 34 -12.91 -4.42 10.96
CA TRP A 34 -11.96 -4.38 9.85
C TRP A 34 -12.29 -5.38 8.73
N TRP A 35 -12.88 -6.54 9.06
CA TRP A 35 -13.24 -7.57 8.08
C TRP A 35 -14.44 -7.18 7.20
N GLU A 36 -15.27 -6.22 7.65
CA GLU A 36 -16.37 -5.62 6.87
C GLU A 36 -15.92 -4.43 6.04
N HIS A 37 -14.73 -3.87 6.33
CA HIS A 37 -14.20 -2.69 5.67
C HIS A 37 -13.91 -2.97 4.19
N LYS A 38 -14.40 -2.14 3.29
CA LYS A 38 -14.06 -2.24 1.86
C LYS A 38 -13.13 -1.08 1.51
N PRO A 39 -11.83 -1.32 1.27
CA PRO A 39 -10.92 -0.27 0.84
C PRO A 39 -11.42 0.36 -0.46
N GLU A 40 -11.56 1.68 -0.47
CA GLU A 40 -11.84 2.42 -1.71
C GLU A 40 -10.53 2.73 -2.41
N LYS A 41 -10.58 2.90 -3.73
CA LYS A 41 -9.38 3.18 -4.53
C LYS A 41 -8.69 4.48 -4.10
N VAL A 42 -9.49 5.46 -3.68
CA VAL A 42 -9.05 6.76 -3.15
C VAL A 42 -9.94 7.10 -1.98
N THR A 43 -9.33 7.36 -0.82
CA THR A 43 -10.02 7.80 0.40
C THR A 43 -9.28 9.02 0.94
N GLU A 44 -9.95 10.16 1.06
CA GLU A 44 -9.29 11.41 1.43
C GLU A 44 -10.10 12.25 2.43
N ASN A 45 -9.40 13.12 3.14
CA ASN A 45 -9.95 14.21 3.92
C ASN A 45 -9.04 15.45 3.79
N GLN A 46 -9.25 16.47 4.63
CA GLN A 46 -8.46 17.70 4.58
C GLN A 46 -6.97 17.51 4.93
N MET A 47 -6.61 16.42 5.62
CA MET A 47 -5.26 16.17 6.12
C MET A 47 -4.49 15.18 5.25
N VAL A 48 -5.18 14.13 4.76
CA VAL A 48 -4.54 13.02 4.07
C VAL A 48 -5.34 12.49 2.89
N LYS A 49 -4.63 11.86 1.96
CA LYS A 49 -5.17 11.03 0.89
C LYS A 49 -4.54 9.65 0.97
N ILE A 50 -5.39 8.62 1.03
CA ILE A 50 -5.02 7.22 1.06
C ILE A 50 -5.37 6.64 -0.32
N LEU A 51 -4.38 6.07 -0.99
CA LEU A 51 -4.53 5.46 -2.31
C LEU A 51 -4.36 3.94 -2.17
N TRP A 52 -5.30 3.17 -2.70
CA TRP A 52 -5.29 1.71 -2.68
C TRP A 52 -5.07 1.15 -4.08
N ASP A 53 -4.07 0.29 -4.25
CA ASP A 53 -3.72 -0.36 -5.54
C ASP A 53 -3.71 0.66 -6.70
N PHE A 54 -3.15 1.83 -6.41
CA PHE A 54 -3.19 2.98 -7.32
C PHE A 54 -1.87 3.10 -8.07
N ARG A 55 -1.94 2.98 -9.39
CA ARG A 55 -0.77 3.12 -10.26
C ARG A 55 -0.36 4.59 -10.39
N ILE A 56 0.87 4.89 -10.01
CA ILE A 56 1.45 6.23 -10.13
C ILE A 56 1.99 6.41 -11.56
N GLN A 57 1.56 7.47 -12.23
CA GLN A 57 2.19 7.89 -13.48
C GLN A 57 3.44 8.69 -13.16
N THR A 58 4.58 8.21 -13.64
CA THR A 58 5.89 8.83 -13.51
C THR A 58 6.44 9.12 -14.90
N ASP A 59 7.31 10.13 -15.03
CA ASP A 59 7.91 10.49 -16.33
C ASP A 59 8.76 9.34 -16.88
N LYS A 60 9.42 8.60 -15.99
CA LYS A 60 10.09 7.34 -16.33
C LYS A 60 9.13 6.17 -16.25
N VAL A 61 9.25 5.22 -17.18
CA VAL A 61 8.56 3.93 -17.09
C VAL A 61 9.22 3.09 -16.00
N LEU A 62 8.53 2.94 -14.87
CA LEU A 62 8.94 2.07 -13.78
C LEU A 62 8.20 0.73 -13.83
N MET A 63 8.93 -0.37 -13.61
CA MET A 63 8.33 -1.71 -13.51
C MET A 63 7.46 -1.88 -12.26
N HIS A 64 7.79 -1.14 -11.19
CA HIS A 64 7.10 -1.19 -9.91
C HIS A 64 6.59 0.20 -9.54
N ASN A 65 5.37 0.53 -10.00
CA ASN A 65 4.71 1.82 -9.76
C ASN A 65 3.29 1.73 -9.19
N THR A 66 2.90 0.54 -8.72
CA THR A 66 1.61 0.29 -8.07
C THR A 66 1.86 -0.34 -6.71
N PRO A 67 2.09 0.46 -5.66
CA PRO A 67 2.14 -0.05 -4.29
C PRO A 67 0.74 -0.44 -3.80
N ASP A 68 0.68 -1.32 -2.79
CA ASP A 68 -0.59 -1.75 -2.21
C ASP A 68 -1.36 -0.58 -1.58
N ILE A 69 -0.65 0.25 -0.80
CA ILE A 69 -1.22 1.44 -0.17
C ILE A 69 -0.22 2.60 -0.25
N MET A 70 -0.70 3.78 -0.58
CA MET A 70 0.02 5.03 -0.34
C MET A 70 -0.76 5.91 0.62
N LEU A 71 -0.04 6.45 1.60
CA LEU A 71 -0.53 7.52 2.46
C LEU A 71 0.15 8.82 2.06
N VAL A 72 -0.66 9.81 1.73
CA VAL A 72 -0.26 11.11 1.23
C VAL A 72 -0.67 12.14 2.26
N GLU A 73 0.32 12.71 2.94
CA GLU A 73 0.17 13.83 3.86
C GLU A 73 0.76 15.08 3.21
N ARG A 74 0.45 16.26 3.75
CA ARG A 74 0.88 17.54 3.18
C ARG A 74 2.38 17.65 2.89
N ASN A 75 3.23 17.06 3.75
CA ASN A 75 4.69 17.16 3.67
C ASN A 75 5.38 15.79 3.56
N LYS A 76 4.62 14.70 3.40
CA LYS A 76 5.16 13.35 3.47
C LYS A 76 4.31 12.37 2.68
N VAL A 77 4.97 11.54 1.89
CA VAL A 77 4.35 10.38 1.26
C VAL A 77 4.95 9.11 1.86
N THR A 78 4.08 8.20 2.28
CA THR A 78 4.46 6.88 2.80
C THR A 78 3.93 5.81 1.87
N ILE A 79 4.83 4.97 1.37
CA ILE A 79 4.50 3.81 0.53
C ILE A 79 4.49 2.58 1.42
N ILE A 80 3.42 1.79 1.36
CA ILE A 80 3.25 0.57 2.14
C ILE A 80 3.00 -0.58 1.15
N ASP A 81 3.89 -1.57 1.19
CA ASP A 81 3.86 -2.73 0.31
C ASP A 81 3.98 -4.01 1.13
N ILE A 82 3.00 -4.91 1.01
CA ILE A 82 2.77 -6.02 1.92
C ILE A 82 3.31 -7.31 1.29
N ALA A 83 4.00 -8.12 2.07
CA ALA A 83 4.45 -9.44 1.64
C ALA A 83 4.17 -10.48 2.72
N ILE A 84 3.78 -11.68 2.27
CA ILE A 84 3.58 -12.84 3.14
C ILE A 84 4.59 -13.93 2.75
N PRO A 85 5.90 -13.76 3.03
CA PRO A 85 6.90 -14.75 2.67
C PRO A 85 6.70 -16.08 3.41
N GLY A 86 7.20 -17.18 2.83
CA GLY A 86 7.43 -18.42 3.58
C GLY A 86 8.73 -18.30 4.38
N ASP A 87 8.72 -18.78 5.62
CA ASP A 87 9.61 -18.48 6.76
C ASP A 87 11.10 -18.17 6.48
N SER A 88 11.73 -18.75 5.46
CA SER A 88 13.19 -18.67 5.28
C SER A 88 13.69 -17.49 4.45
N ARG A 89 12.83 -16.68 3.82
CA ARG A 89 13.25 -15.65 2.85
C ARG A 89 12.73 -14.23 3.12
N VAL A 90 12.35 -13.94 4.36
CA VAL A 90 11.76 -12.64 4.74
C VAL A 90 12.72 -11.48 4.43
N ASN A 91 13.98 -11.59 4.87
CA ASN A 91 14.98 -10.53 4.73
C ASN A 91 15.33 -10.26 3.25
N GLU A 92 15.53 -11.30 2.45
CA GLU A 92 15.77 -11.16 1.01
C GLU A 92 14.60 -10.47 0.30
N LYS A 93 13.36 -10.85 0.64
CA LYS A 93 12.15 -10.24 0.04
C LYS A 93 11.96 -8.79 0.44
N GLU A 94 12.30 -8.44 1.67
CA GLU A 94 12.29 -7.06 2.15
C GLU A 94 13.32 -6.21 1.40
N GLN A 95 14.58 -6.66 1.30
CA GLN A 95 15.62 -5.94 0.58
C GLN A 95 15.29 -5.76 -0.91
N GLU A 96 14.76 -6.80 -1.58
CA GLU A 96 14.28 -6.70 -2.96
C GLU A 96 13.21 -5.62 -3.12
N LYS A 97 12.26 -5.52 -2.18
CA LYS A 97 11.21 -4.50 -2.22
C LYS A 97 11.76 -3.11 -1.97
N ILE A 98 12.62 -2.95 -0.97
CA ILE A 98 13.27 -1.65 -0.67
C ILE A 98 14.01 -1.14 -1.90
N ALA A 99 14.78 -2.01 -2.58
CA ALA A 99 15.50 -1.65 -3.80
C ALA A 99 14.54 -1.24 -4.94
N LYS A 100 13.48 -2.02 -5.19
CA LYS A 100 12.50 -1.74 -6.25
C LYS A 100 11.77 -0.42 -6.08
N TYR A 101 11.45 -0.04 -4.83
CA TYR A 101 10.69 1.17 -4.55
C TYR A 101 11.57 2.43 -4.40
N GLN A 102 12.91 2.33 -4.46
CA GLN A 102 13.76 3.53 -4.44
C GLN A 102 13.51 4.43 -5.65
N ASP A 103 13.40 3.86 -6.85
CA ASP A 103 13.15 4.64 -8.06
C ASP A 103 11.79 5.34 -8.00
N LEU A 104 10.76 4.63 -7.50
CA LEU A 104 9.42 5.21 -7.33
C LEU A 104 9.44 6.35 -6.30
N LYS A 105 10.17 6.19 -5.20
CA LYS A 105 10.34 7.24 -4.19
C LYS A 105 10.97 8.50 -4.80
N ILE A 106 12.01 8.37 -5.61
CA ILE A 106 12.68 9.50 -6.26
C ILE A 106 11.73 10.24 -7.19
N GLU A 107 10.94 9.52 -7.98
CA GLU A 107 9.98 10.12 -8.90
C GLU A 107 8.82 10.80 -8.14
N ILE A 108 8.30 10.22 -7.06
CA ILE A 108 7.28 10.87 -6.22
C ILE A 108 7.81 12.18 -5.61
N GLN A 109 9.04 12.19 -5.10
CA GLN A 109 9.67 13.39 -4.55
C GLN A 109 9.85 14.52 -5.56
N ARG A 110 9.84 14.22 -6.86
CA ARG A 110 9.92 15.21 -7.93
C ARG A 110 8.54 15.76 -8.31
N LEU A 111 7.52 14.91 -8.22
CA LEU A 111 6.16 15.27 -8.61
C LEU A 111 5.44 16.08 -7.54
N TRP A 112 5.65 15.77 -6.25
CA TRP A 112 4.82 16.24 -5.14
C TRP A 112 5.62 16.95 -4.05
#